data_AF-A0A565BF43-F1
#
_entry.id   AF-A0A565BF43-F1
#
_cell.length_a   1.000
_cell.length_b   1.000
_cell.length_c   1.000
_cell.angle_alpha   90.00
_cell.angle_beta   90.00
_cell.angle_gamma   90.00
#
_symmetry.space_group_name_H-M   'P 1'
#
loop_
_entity.id
_entity.type
_entity.pdbx_description
1 polymer ?
#
loop_
_entity_poly.entity_id
_entity_poly.type
_entity_poly.pdbx_seq_one_letter_code
_entity_poly.pdbx_strand_id
1 'polypeptide(L)'
;MEDIENIEEDEYGFSRNYFLAKELGGSNKNKRSGHKLSDINIVDEQELRETACNIETKHAKEVSQLLNDYKTLYPKWVFELRCGFGLLMYGFGSKKALIEDFASASLTEYSVVVINGYLPSVNLKQVLLAIAELLSELLKCRRKSSGSSSKGQEAFPSRSIDDILSFLHGPQSEDKDCVICVVVHNIDGPALRDPESQQTLARLASCSHIRIIASIDHVNAPLLWDKKMVHTQFNWLWHHVPTFAPYKVEGVFFPLVLAQGSTSQTAKTAAIVLQSLTPNAQNVFKILAEYQLSHPDEDGMPTDDLYSASRERFFVSSQVTLNSHLTEFKDHELVKTKRNSDGQECLNIPLSSDALRQLLLDLNQ
;
A
#
# COMPACT_ATOMS: atom_id res chain seq x y z
N MET A 1 -37.79 -12.69 18.94
CA MET A 1 -38.43 -13.01 17.65
C MET A 1 -38.30 -11.81 16.71
N GLU A 2 -38.53 -10.59 17.17
CA GLU A 2 -38.31 -9.35 16.40
C GLU A 2 -36.83 -9.11 15.99
N ASP A 3 -35.85 -9.53 16.80
CA ASP A 3 -34.43 -9.37 16.44
C ASP A 3 -33.94 -10.28 15.31
N ILE A 4 -34.66 -11.35 14.97
CA ILE A 4 -34.28 -12.29 13.91
C ILE A 4 -34.82 -11.80 12.56
N GLU A 5 -36.03 -11.22 12.54
CA GLU A 5 -36.63 -10.64 11.32
C GLU A 5 -35.85 -9.41 10.82
N ASN A 6 -35.34 -8.56 11.73
CA ASN A 6 -34.51 -7.40 11.35
C ASN A 6 -33.17 -7.80 10.72
N ILE A 7 -32.55 -8.90 11.16
CA ILE A 7 -31.29 -9.39 10.59
C ILE A 7 -31.52 -9.95 9.18
N GLU A 8 -32.62 -10.68 8.98
CA GLU A 8 -32.96 -11.21 7.65
C GLU A 8 -33.25 -10.08 6.66
N GLU A 9 -34.02 -9.04 7.03
CA GLU A 9 -34.31 -7.91 6.13
C GLU A 9 -33.05 -7.14 5.70
N ASP A 10 -32.09 -6.93 6.61
CA ASP A 10 -30.81 -6.26 6.30
C ASP A 10 -29.90 -7.11 5.40
N GLU A 11 -29.87 -8.43 5.60
CA GLU A 11 -29.07 -9.38 4.81
C GLU A 11 -29.63 -9.56 3.37
N TYR A 12 -30.96 -9.58 3.23
CA TYR A 12 -31.64 -9.54 1.93
C TYR A 12 -31.48 -8.18 1.23
N GLY A 13 -31.44 -7.07 1.96
CA GLY A 13 -31.14 -5.74 1.42
C GLY A 13 -29.74 -5.64 0.83
N PHE A 14 -28.73 -6.18 1.51
CA PHE A 14 -27.33 -6.14 1.07
C PHE A 14 -27.09 -6.99 -0.19
N SER A 15 -27.59 -8.22 -0.20
CA SER A 15 -27.46 -9.12 -1.36
C SER A 15 -28.17 -8.56 -2.58
N ARG A 16 -29.38 -8.00 -2.42
CA ARG A 16 -30.13 -7.34 -3.48
C ARG A 16 -29.37 -6.14 -4.06
N ASN A 17 -28.76 -5.31 -3.22
CA ASN A 17 -27.95 -4.18 -3.67
C ASN A 17 -26.71 -4.60 -4.48
N TYR A 18 -26.06 -5.72 -4.11
CA TYR A 18 -24.93 -6.28 -4.87
C TYR A 18 -25.34 -6.71 -6.28
N PHE A 19 -26.45 -7.45 -6.42
CA PHE A 19 -26.95 -7.88 -7.73
C PHE A 19 -27.53 -6.72 -8.55
N LEU A 20 -28.25 -5.80 -7.91
CA LEU A 20 -28.77 -4.59 -8.57
C LEU A 20 -27.65 -3.69 -9.09
N ALA A 21 -26.53 -3.55 -8.38
CA ALA A 21 -25.39 -2.77 -8.88
C ALA A 21 -24.82 -3.34 -10.19
N LYS A 22 -24.81 -4.67 -10.34
CA LYS A 22 -24.37 -5.37 -11.56
C LYS A 22 -25.39 -5.23 -12.70
N GLU A 23 -26.68 -5.34 -12.41
CA GLU A 23 -27.76 -5.18 -13.40
C GLU A 23 -27.92 -3.73 -13.88
N LEU A 24 -27.80 -2.76 -12.98
CA LEU A 24 -27.83 -1.33 -13.28
C LEU A 24 -26.61 -0.86 -14.09
N GLY A 25 -25.52 -1.64 -14.11
CA GLY A 25 -24.36 -1.42 -14.98
C GLY A 25 -24.63 -1.67 -16.47
N GLY A 26 -25.62 -2.51 -16.79
CA GLY A 26 -25.94 -2.91 -18.17
C GLY A 26 -27.09 -2.14 -18.83
N SER A 27 -28.07 -1.64 -18.06
CA SER A 27 -29.37 -1.21 -18.63
C SER A 27 -29.65 0.30 -18.60
N ASN A 28 -29.03 1.08 -17.70
CA ASN A 28 -29.32 2.52 -17.56
C ASN A 28 -28.23 3.41 -18.16
N LYS A 29 -28.18 3.48 -19.50
CA LYS A 29 -27.32 4.44 -20.25
C LYS A 29 -27.78 5.90 -20.17
N ASN A 30 -28.99 6.20 -19.67
CA ASN A 30 -29.62 7.51 -19.93
C ASN A 30 -29.80 8.47 -18.73
N LYS A 31 -29.26 8.20 -17.52
CA LYS A 31 -29.43 9.14 -16.38
C LYS A 31 -28.48 8.92 -15.19
N ARG A 32 -27.18 8.72 -15.43
CA ARG A 32 -26.18 8.91 -14.37
C ARG A 32 -25.69 10.34 -14.47
N SER A 33 -25.79 11.13 -13.39
CA SER A 33 -25.17 12.46 -13.33
C SER A 33 -23.70 12.31 -13.69
N GLY A 34 -23.31 12.81 -14.87
CA GLY A 34 -22.04 12.52 -15.53
C GLY A 34 -20.82 13.21 -14.93
N HIS A 35 -20.89 13.65 -13.68
CA HIS A 35 -19.74 14.23 -12.99
C HIS A 35 -18.71 13.14 -12.75
N LYS A 36 -17.62 13.20 -13.51
CA LYS A 36 -16.49 12.30 -13.39
C LYS A 36 -15.48 12.91 -12.42
N LEU A 37 -14.62 12.08 -11.81
CA LEU A 37 -13.49 12.57 -11.01
C LEU A 37 -12.56 13.49 -11.83
N SER A 38 -12.57 13.39 -13.16
CA SER A 38 -11.86 14.29 -14.07
C SER A 38 -12.38 15.73 -14.07
N ASP A 39 -13.62 15.95 -13.64
CA ASP A 39 -14.26 17.27 -13.66
C ASP A 39 -13.93 18.08 -12.39
N ILE A 40 -13.22 17.47 -11.44
CA ILE A 40 -12.75 18.12 -10.22
C ILE A 40 -11.47 18.88 -10.57
N ASN A 41 -11.48 20.19 -10.35
CA ASN A 41 -10.29 21.02 -10.39
C ASN A 41 -9.38 20.64 -9.22
N ILE A 42 -8.37 19.82 -9.50
CA ILE A 42 -7.42 19.36 -8.50
C ILE A 42 -6.36 20.45 -8.28
N VAL A 43 -6.25 20.85 -7.03
CA VAL A 43 -5.27 21.83 -6.54
C VAL A 43 -3.86 21.24 -6.59
N ASP A 44 -2.84 22.09 -6.69
CA ASP A 44 -1.46 21.64 -6.76
C ASP A 44 -1.02 20.87 -5.50
N GLU A 45 -0.07 19.95 -5.64
CA GLU A 45 0.33 19.08 -4.52
C GLU A 45 0.89 19.87 -3.34
N GLN A 46 1.64 20.94 -3.60
CA GLN A 46 2.23 21.79 -2.57
C GLN A 46 1.15 22.51 -1.76
N GLU A 47 0.18 23.11 -2.44
CA GLU A 47 -0.95 23.78 -1.80
C GLU A 47 -1.85 22.78 -1.05
N LEU A 48 -2.02 21.56 -1.57
CA LEU A 48 -2.72 20.48 -0.86
C LEU A 48 -2.00 20.06 0.43
N ARG A 49 -0.67 19.98 0.43
CA ARG A 49 0.11 19.64 1.63
C ARG A 49 0.05 20.76 2.66
N GLU A 50 0.17 22.02 2.23
CA GLU A 50 0.07 23.19 3.11
C GLU A 50 -1.31 23.32 3.74
N THR A 51 -2.36 23.20 2.93
CA THR A 51 -3.74 23.23 3.42
C THR A 51 -4.03 22.04 4.33
N ALA A 52 -3.58 20.82 4.00
CA ALA A 52 -3.75 19.66 4.87
C ALA A 52 -3.08 19.83 6.24
N CYS A 53 -1.94 20.50 6.31
CA CYS A 53 -1.28 20.84 7.58
C CYS A 53 -2.06 21.90 8.38
N ASN A 54 -2.78 22.79 7.70
CA ASN A 54 -3.57 23.86 8.31
C ASN A 54 -4.98 23.43 8.73
N ILE A 55 -5.44 22.23 8.33
CA ILE A 55 -6.76 21.73 8.74
C ILE A 55 -6.74 21.42 10.25
N GLU A 56 -7.55 22.16 11.01
CA GLU A 56 -7.75 21.92 12.44
C GLU A 56 -8.36 20.53 12.66
N THR A 57 -7.75 19.76 13.57
CA THR A 57 -8.27 18.45 13.97
C THR A 57 -9.51 18.63 14.83
N LYS A 58 -10.66 18.19 14.31
CA LYS A 58 -11.90 18.13 15.08
C LYS A 58 -11.73 17.16 16.26
N HIS A 59 -12.27 17.52 17.42
CA HIS A 59 -12.33 16.67 18.62
C HIS A 59 -10.98 16.19 19.20
N ALA A 60 -9.93 17.00 19.10
CA ALA A 60 -8.60 16.62 19.61
C ALA A 60 -8.60 16.31 21.12
N LYS A 61 -9.46 16.97 21.92
CA LYS A 61 -9.53 16.76 23.37
C LYS A 61 -10.12 15.38 23.70
N GLU A 62 -11.21 15.02 23.05
CA GLU A 62 -11.91 13.75 23.23
C GLU A 62 -11.03 12.58 22.78
N VAL A 63 -10.32 12.73 21.65
CA VAL A 63 -9.34 11.74 21.18
C VAL A 63 -8.21 11.57 22.19
N SER A 64 -7.70 12.65 22.78
CA SER A 64 -6.65 12.56 23.80
C SER A 64 -7.12 11.88 25.09
N GLN A 65 -8.37 12.12 25.50
CA GLN A 65 -8.98 11.44 26.65
C GLN A 65 -9.13 9.94 26.37
N LEU A 66 -9.62 9.57 25.19
CA LEU A 66 -9.73 8.18 24.75
C LEU A 66 -8.38 7.46 24.75
N LEU A 67 -7.31 8.11 24.29
CA LEU A 67 -5.96 7.54 24.34
C LEU A 67 -5.47 7.34 25.78
N ASN A 68 -5.81 8.24 26.70
CA ASN A 68 -5.48 8.07 28.12
C ASN A 68 -6.24 6.89 28.73
N ASP A 69 -7.51 6.68 28.34
CA ASP A 69 -8.29 5.53 28.78
C ASP A 69 -7.63 4.22 28.32
N TYR A 70 -7.13 4.15 27.07
CA TYR A 70 -6.37 3.00 26.60
C TYR A 70 -5.07 2.78 27.37
N LYS A 71 -4.36 3.83 27.77
CA LYS A 71 -3.16 3.72 28.62
C LYS A 71 -3.45 3.06 29.96
N THR A 72 -4.65 3.25 30.52
CA THR A 72 -5.04 2.54 31.76
C THR A 72 -5.17 1.02 31.57
N LEU A 73 -5.40 0.56 30.34
CA LEU A 73 -5.55 -0.85 30.00
C LEU A 73 -4.22 -1.56 29.73
N TYR A 74 -3.09 -0.84 29.66
CA TYR A 74 -1.78 -1.43 29.37
C TYR A 74 -1.40 -2.60 30.31
N PRO A 75 -1.62 -2.52 31.63
CA PRO A 75 -1.31 -3.64 32.52
C PRO A 75 -2.12 -4.91 32.20
N LYS A 76 -3.36 -4.74 31.73
CA LYS A 76 -4.23 -5.85 31.31
C LYS A 76 -3.67 -6.53 30.07
N TRP A 77 -3.24 -5.76 29.07
CA TRP A 77 -2.61 -6.28 27.86
C TRP A 77 -1.31 -7.03 28.16
N VAL A 78 -0.47 -6.51 29.07
CA VAL A 78 0.74 -7.21 29.53
C VAL A 78 0.39 -8.54 30.20
N PHE A 79 -0.66 -8.58 31.03
CA PHE A 79 -1.12 -9.81 31.66
C PHE A 79 -1.57 -10.86 30.62
N GLU A 80 -2.37 -10.44 29.63
CA GLU A 80 -2.83 -11.31 28.54
C GLU A 80 -1.66 -11.87 27.72
N LEU A 81 -0.65 -11.03 27.44
CA LEU A 81 0.59 -11.45 26.79
C LEU A 81 1.36 -12.48 27.64
N ARG A 82 1.46 -12.27 28.96
CA ARG A 82 2.10 -13.22 29.88
C ARG A 82 1.40 -14.57 29.89
N CYS A 83 0.08 -14.59 29.73
CA CYS A 83 -0.72 -15.82 29.58
C CYS A 83 -0.50 -16.55 28.24
N GLY A 84 0.22 -15.96 27.28
CA GLY A 84 0.54 -16.58 25.99
C GLY A 84 -0.53 -16.35 24.93
N PHE A 85 -1.41 -15.35 25.09
CA PHE A 85 -2.33 -14.94 24.05
C PHE A 85 -1.66 -13.94 23.10
N GLY A 86 -1.97 -14.04 21.80
CA GLY A 86 -1.63 -13.00 20.84
C GLY A 86 -2.62 -11.84 20.95
N LEU A 87 -2.15 -10.60 20.94
CA LEU A 87 -3.03 -9.44 20.97
C LEU A 87 -3.32 -8.94 19.56
N LEU A 88 -4.60 -8.75 19.25
CA LEU A 88 -5.05 -8.25 17.96
C LEU A 88 -5.89 -7.00 18.14
N MET A 89 -5.33 -5.85 17.74
CA MET A 89 -6.00 -4.56 17.84
C MET A 89 -6.69 -4.20 16.53
N TYR A 90 -8.01 -4.06 16.58
CA TYR A 90 -8.84 -3.63 15.46
C TYR A 90 -9.61 -2.36 15.84
N GLY A 91 -9.94 -1.55 14.85
CA GLY A 91 -10.64 -0.29 15.07
C GLY A 91 -10.24 0.76 14.04
N PHE A 92 -11.08 1.79 13.92
CA PHE A 92 -10.89 2.86 12.97
C PHE A 92 -9.79 3.83 13.41
N GLY A 93 -8.89 4.17 12.48
CA GLY A 93 -7.76 5.06 12.69
C GLY A 93 -6.43 4.33 12.85
N SER A 94 -5.34 5.10 12.67
CA SER A 94 -3.99 4.57 12.82
C SER A 94 -3.69 4.20 14.28
N LYS A 95 -3.35 2.93 14.50
CA LYS A 95 -3.04 2.37 15.83
C LYS A 95 -1.54 2.39 16.15
N LYS A 96 -0.71 2.80 15.18
CA LYS A 96 0.75 2.77 15.28
C LYS A 96 1.26 3.49 16.53
N ALA A 97 0.85 4.74 16.72
CA ALA A 97 1.31 5.56 17.84
C ALA A 97 0.95 4.95 19.20
N LEU A 98 -0.22 4.33 19.33
CA LEU A 98 -0.66 3.68 20.57
C LEU A 98 0.15 2.41 20.85
N ILE A 99 0.40 1.60 19.82
CA ILE A 99 1.16 0.35 19.97
C ILE A 99 2.64 0.65 20.25
N GLU A 100 3.21 1.69 19.64
CA GLU A 100 4.57 2.15 19.93
C GLU A 100 4.69 2.72 21.35
N ASP A 101 3.70 3.50 21.81
CA ASP A 101 3.61 3.97 23.19
C ASP A 101 3.50 2.80 24.17
N PHE A 102 2.63 1.82 23.88
CA PHE A 102 2.52 0.58 24.66
C PHE A 102 3.85 -0.18 24.72
N ALA A 103 4.55 -0.32 23.59
CA ALA A 103 5.83 -1.01 23.53
C ALA A 103 6.91 -0.29 24.35
N SER A 104 6.96 1.04 24.28
CA SER A 104 7.93 1.84 25.03
C SER A 104 7.67 1.85 26.54
N ALA A 105 6.40 1.90 26.95
CA ALA A 105 6.00 2.07 28.35
C ALA A 105 5.96 0.75 29.13
N SER A 106 5.52 -0.34 28.48
CA SER A 106 5.14 -1.57 29.18
C SER A 106 6.01 -2.79 28.86
N LEU A 107 6.72 -2.78 27.71
CA LEU A 107 7.52 -3.92 27.25
C LEU A 107 9.03 -3.75 27.54
N THR A 108 9.42 -2.96 28.53
CA THR A 108 10.83 -2.74 28.89
C THR A 108 11.55 -4.00 29.34
N GLU A 109 10.81 -4.99 29.85
CA GLU A 109 11.33 -6.31 30.26
C GLU A 109 11.57 -7.25 29.07
N TYR A 110 10.97 -6.97 27.90
CA TYR A 110 11.01 -7.84 26.73
C TYR A 110 11.85 -7.24 25.61
N SER A 111 12.45 -8.11 24.79
CA SER A 111 13.04 -7.64 23.53
C SER A 111 11.92 -7.43 22.51
N VAL A 112 11.75 -6.20 22.04
CA VAL A 112 10.69 -5.82 21.10
C VAL A 112 11.24 -5.77 19.67
N VAL A 113 10.59 -6.47 18.74
CA VAL A 113 10.85 -6.39 17.31
C VAL A 113 9.63 -5.80 16.63
N VAL A 114 9.79 -4.65 15.98
CA VAL A 114 8.70 -3.96 15.27
C VAL A 114 8.77 -4.28 13.78
N ILE A 115 7.67 -4.80 13.24
CA ILE A 115 7.47 -5.13 11.84
C ILE A 115 6.44 -4.16 11.27
N ASN A 116 6.86 -3.37 10.28
CA ASN A 116 6.00 -2.42 9.58
C ASN A 116 5.38 -3.08 8.35
N GLY A 117 4.23 -3.74 8.51
CA GLY A 117 3.55 -4.47 7.42
C GLY A 117 2.98 -3.59 6.31
N TYR A 118 2.78 -2.29 6.56
CA TYR A 118 2.35 -1.34 5.53
C TYR A 118 3.39 -1.10 4.42
N LEU A 119 4.67 -1.47 4.65
CA LEU A 119 5.71 -1.34 3.64
C LEU A 119 5.59 -2.48 2.60
N PRO A 120 5.55 -2.17 1.29
CA PRO A 120 5.41 -3.20 0.24
C PRO A 120 6.68 -4.04 0.06
N SER A 121 7.84 -3.59 0.57
CA SER A 121 9.14 -4.26 0.41
C SER A 121 9.53 -5.17 1.57
N VAL A 122 8.60 -5.51 2.47
CA VAL A 122 8.92 -6.32 3.66
C VAL A 122 9.20 -7.76 3.25
N ASN A 123 10.39 -8.26 3.63
CA ASN A 123 10.75 -9.66 3.44
C ASN A 123 10.71 -10.41 4.77
N LEU A 124 9.71 -11.29 4.93
CA LEU A 124 9.52 -12.06 6.16
C LEU A 124 10.71 -12.98 6.47
N LYS A 125 11.46 -13.45 5.45
CA LYS A 125 12.67 -14.25 5.68
C LYS A 125 13.75 -13.47 6.41
N GLN A 126 13.95 -12.21 6.05
CA GLN A 126 14.92 -11.33 6.72
C GLN A 126 14.49 -11.03 8.16
N VAL A 127 13.19 -10.84 8.38
CA VAL A 127 12.63 -10.63 9.72
C VAL A 127 12.83 -11.87 10.61
N LEU A 128 12.56 -13.07 10.07
CA LEU A 128 12.82 -14.32 10.79
C LEU A 128 14.28 -14.51 11.14
N LEU A 129 15.20 -14.19 10.21
CA LEU A 129 16.63 -14.24 10.45
C LEU A 129 17.02 -13.28 11.58
N ALA A 130 16.52 -12.05 11.56
CA ALA A 130 16.76 -11.08 12.63
C ALA A 130 16.23 -11.56 13.99
N ILE A 131 15.04 -12.18 14.04
CA ILE A 131 14.49 -12.77 15.27
C ILE A 131 15.36 -13.95 15.76
N ALA A 132 15.81 -14.81 14.85
CA ALA A 132 16.65 -15.96 15.18
C ALA A 132 18.04 -15.54 15.68
N GLU A 133 18.62 -14.50 15.08
CA GLU A 133 19.87 -13.89 15.54
C GLU A 133 19.69 -13.28 16.92
N LEU A 134 18.61 -12.55 17.15
CA LEU A 134 18.32 -11.92 18.44
C LEU A 134 18.11 -12.96 19.56
N LEU A 135 17.38 -14.05 19.29
CA LEU A 135 17.29 -15.18 20.23
C LEU A 135 18.64 -15.83 20.49
N SER A 136 19.43 -16.03 19.44
CA SER A 136 20.75 -16.61 19.57
C SER A 136 21.68 -15.73 20.40
N GLU A 137 21.60 -14.41 20.26
CA GLU A 137 22.38 -13.45 21.05
C GLU A 137 21.95 -13.44 22.51
N LEU A 138 20.64 -13.43 22.79
CA LEU A 138 20.10 -13.53 24.15
C LEU A 138 20.54 -14.83 24.84
N LEU A 139 20.49 -15.96 24.13
CA LEU A 139 20.96 -17.26 24.63
C LEU A 139 22.49 -17.28 24.84
N LYS A 140 23.28 -16.62 23.98
CA LYS A 140 24.75 -16.52 24.10
C LYS A 140 25.18 -15.61 25.26
N CYS A 141 24.47 -14.51 25.51
CA CYS A 141 24.76 -13.60 26.61
C CYS A 141 24.56 -14.25 27.99
N ARG A 142 23.54 -15.12 28.15
CA ARG A 142 23.37 -15.90 29.39
C ARG A 142 24.34 -17.09 29.52
N ARG A 143 24.72 -17.76 28.42
CA ARG A 143 25.70 -18.87 28.46
C ARG A 143 27.11 -18.47 28.91
N LYS A 144 27.46 -17.18 28.94
CA LYS A 144 28.75 -16.72 29.49
C LYS A 144 28.88 -16.86 31.02
N SER A 145 27.82 -17.19 31.77
CA SER A 145 27.89 -17.50 33.21
C SER A 145 28.09 -18.99 33.53
N SER A 146 27.89 -19.89 32.56
CA SER A 146 28.10 -21.32 32.72
C SER A 146 29.08 -21.79 31.66
N GLY A 147 30.34 -21.98 32.06
CA GLY A 147 31.45 -22.34 31.18
C GLY A 147 31.18 -23.63 30.40
N SER A 148 30.80 -23.48 29.13
CA SER A 148 31.12 -24.43 28.07
C SER A 148 30.97 -23.73 26.72
N SER A 149 32.13 -23.38 26.14
CA SER A 149 32.25 -22.83 24.81
C SER A 149 32.09 -23.94 23.76
N SER A 150 30.90 -24.11 23.20
CA SER A 150 30.79 -24.66 21.85
C SER A 150 31.00 -23.53 20.84
N LYS A 151 32.23 -23.49 20.31
CA LYS A 151 32.56 -22.73 19.11
C LYS A 151 31.70 -23.25 17.96
N GLY A 152 30.74 -22.44 17.54
CA GLY A 152 29.96 -22.62 16.33
C GLY A 152 29.48 -21.25 15.88
N GLN A 153 30.34 -20.53 15.17
CA GLN A 153 29.87 -19.48 14.28
C GLN A 153 29.05 -20.18 13.19
N GLU A 154 27.76 -20.39 13.43
CA GLU A 154 26.84 -20.54 12.31
C GLU A 154 26.25 -19.15 12.08
N ALA A 155 26.87 -18.43 11.16
CA ALA A 155 26.16 -17.39 10.43
C ALA A 155 24.90 -18.05 9.88
N PHE A 156 23.75 -17.40 10.05
CA PHE A 156 22.44 -17.94 9.73
C PHE A 156 21.95 -17.77 8.27
N PRO A 157 22.75 -17.43 7.21
CA PRO A 157 22.15 -16.94 5.97
C PRO A 157 21.56 -18.04 5.08
N SER A 158 21.56 -19.32 5.47
CA SER A 158 21.14 -20.43 4.61
C SER A 158 20.36 -21.56 5.31
N ARG A 159 19.55 -21.23 6.32
CA ARG A 159 18.58 -22.20 6.88
C ARG A 159 17.21 -21.96 6.26
N SER A 160 16.50 -23.04 5.92
CA SER A 160 15.12 -22.94 5.46
C SER A 160 14.24 -22.35 6.56
N ILE A 161 13.08 -21.78 6.21
CA ILE A 161 12.13 -21.22 7.19
C ILE A 161 11.80 -22.27 8.27
N ASP A 162 11.72 -23.55 7.87
CA ASP A 162 11.42 -24.66 8.78
C ASP A 162 12.60 -25.02 9.71
N ASP A 163 13.84 -24.85 9.27
CA ASP A 163 15.02 -25.01 10.13
C ASP A 163 15.14 -23.88 11.15
N ILE A 164 14.73 -22.66 10.77
CA ILE A 164 14.65 -21.53 11.69
C ILE A 164 13.52 -21.78 12.69
N LEU A 165 12.33 -22.15 12.24
CA LEU A 165 11.20 -22.44 13.11
C LEU A 165 11.51 -23.61 14.07
N SER A 166 12.15 -24.67 13.61
CA SER A 166 12.56 -25.78 14.48
C SER A 166 13.64 -25.37 15.48
N PHE A 167 14.53 -24.43 15.14
CA PHE A 167 15.45 -23.81 16.10
C PHE A 167 14.72 -22.95 17.13
N LEU A 168 13.68 -22.21 16.72
CA LEU A 168 12.81 -21.42 17.60
C LEU A 168 11.97 -22.30 18.54
N HIS A 169 11.60 -23.50 18.09
CA HIS A 169 10.97 -24.55 18.90
C HIS A 169 11.99 -25.39 19.68
N GLY A 170 13.29 -25.17 19.48
CA GLY A 170 14.40 -25.88 20.12
C GLY A 170 14.44 -25.66 21.64
N PRO A 171 15.20 -26.50 22.36
CA PRO A 171 14.80 -27.08 23.64
C PRO A 171 14.34 -26.03 24.64
N GLN A 172 13.12 -26.28 25.15
CA GLN A 172 12.53 -25.71 26.35
C GLN A 172 13.56 -25.71 27.49
N SER A 173 14.39 -24.68 27.53
CA SER A 173 15.16 -24.36 28.72
C SER A 173 14.18 -23.63 29.63
N GLU A 174 14.14 -24.04 30.88
CA GLU A 174 13.18 -23.59 31.92
C GLU A 174 13.24 -22.08 32.21
N ASP A 175 14.05 -21.33 31.47
CA ASP A 175 14.16 -19.89 31.51
C ASP A 175 12.93 -19.26 30.83
N LYS A 176 11.85 -19.15 31.61
CA LYS A 176 10.63 -18.38 31.32
C LYS A 176 10.87 -16.88 31.06
N ASP A 177 12.12 -16.43 31.12
CA ASP A 177 12.52 -15.02 31.09
C ASP A 177 12.93 -14.53 29.70
N CYS A 178 13.26 -15.41 28.75
CA CYS A 178 13.63 -15.00 27.40
C CYS A 178 12.39 -15.01 26.51
N VAL A 179 11.62 -13.91 26.56
CA VAL A 179 10.48 -13.72 25.66
C VAL A 179 10.68 -12.50 24.78
N ILE A 180 10.52 -12.72 23.47
CA ILE A 180 10.52 -11.67 22.46
C ILE A 180 9.08 -11.28 22.19
N CYS A 181 8.83 -9.97 22.19
CA CYS A 181 7.58 -9.43 21.70
C CYS A 181 7.74 -8.95 20.26
N VAL A 182 6.97 -9.54 19.36
CA VAL A 182 6.91 -9.13 17.96
C VAL A 182 5.67 -8.26 17.78
N VAL A 183 5.90 -7.00 17.41
CA VAL A 183 4.85 -6.03 17.11
C VAL A 183 4.70 -5.95 15.60
N VAL A 184 3.52 -6.24 15.08
CA VAL A 184 3.19 -6.17 13.66
C VAL A 184 2.18 -5.05 13.42
N HIS A 185 2.66 -3.96 12.84
CA HIS A 185 1.78 -2.93 12.30
C HIS A 185 1.18 -3.41 10.99
N ASN A 186 -0.14 -3.34 10.82
CA ASN A 186 -0.85 -3.76 9.61
C ASN A 186 -0.49 -5.18 9.15
N ILE A 187 -0.97 -6.19 9.87
CA ILE A 187 -0.77 -7.61 9.48
C ILE A 187 -1.42 -7.95 8.12
N ASP A 188 -2.34 -7.11 7.70
CA ASP A 188 -3.07 -7.08 6.42
C ASP A 188 -2.36 -6.29 5.32
N GLY A 189 -1.12 -5.85 5.57
CA GLY A 189 -0.31 -5.14 4.60
C GLY A 189 -0.10 -5.90 3.29
N PRO A 190 0.18 -5.19 2.18
CA PRO A 190 0.22 -5.79 0.84
C PRO A 190 1.23 -6.94 0.72
N ALA A 191 2.38 -6.85 1.38
CA ALA A 191 3.43 -7.88 1.36
C ALA A 191 3.14 -9.08 2.28
N LEU A 192 2.23 -8.92 3.25
CA LEU A 192 1.90 -9.95 4.25
C LEU A 192 0.60 -10.70 3.92
N ARG A 193 -0.11 -10.30 2.86
CA ARG A 193 -1.40 -10.87 2.49
C ARG A 193 -1.31 -12.28 1.92
N ASP A 194 -0.12 -12.70 1.48
CA ASP A 194 0.11 -14.03 0.94
C ASP A 194 -0.10 -15.11 2.02
N PRO A 195 -0.74 -16.24 1.67
CA PRO A 195 -1.02 -17.30 2.63
C PRO A 195 0.26 -17.91 3.20
N GLU A 196 1.36 -17.94 2.45
CA GLU A 196 2.67 -18.42 2.92
C GLU A 196 3.24 -17.53 4.03
N SER A 197 3.10 -16.20 3.88
CA SER A 197 3.53 -15.22 4.88
C SER A 197 2.70 -15.34 6.16
N GLN A 198 1.38 -15.49 6.05
CA GLN A 198 0.50 -15.69 7.20
C GLN A 198 0.75 -17.04 7.90
N GLN A 199 0.97 -18.12 7.14
CA GLN A 199 1.37 -19.42 7.70
C GLN A 199 2.66 -19.32 8.50
N THR A 200 3.63 -18.58 7.98
CA THR A 200 4.92 -18.39 8.62
C THR A 200 4.80 -17.58 9.91
N LEU A 201 4.02 -16.50 9.90
CA LEU A 201 3.68 -15.71 11.10
C LEU A 201 2.90 -16.53 12.13
N ALA A 202 2.00 -17.41 11.68
CA ALA A 202 1.24 -18.28 12.57
C ALA A 202 2.14 -19.31 13.26
N ARG A 203 3.07 -19.91 12.51
CA ARG A 203 4.09 -20.80 13.10
C ARG A 203 4.98 -20.06 14.09
N LEU A 204 5.35 -18.82 13.78
CA LEU A 204 6.11 -17.94 14.69
C LEU A 204 5.33 -17.66 15.98
N ALA A 205 4.02 -17.43 15.89
CA ALA A 205 3.14 -17.20 17.04
C ALA A 205 3.02 -18.43 17.96
N SER A 206 3.12 -19.62 17.37
CA SER A 206 3.07 -20.90 18.11
C SER A 206 4.32 -21.15 18.97
N CYS A 207 5.40 -20.38 18.80
CA CYS A 207 6.61 -20.53 19.59
C CYS A 207 6.41 -20.00 21.03
N SER A 208 6.80 -20.78 22.04
CA SER A 208 6.64 -20.42 23.47
C SER A 208 7.41 -19.17 23.90
N HIS A 209 8.49 -18.84 23.19
CA HIS A 209 9.37 -17.71 23.47
C HIS A 209 8.96 -16.43 22.73
N ILE A 210 7.90 -16.47 21.94
CA ILE A 210 7.48 -15.35 21.10
C ILE A 210 6.05 -14.96 21.47
N ARG A 211 5.82 -13.66 21.65
CA ARG A 211 4.49 -13.08 21.86
C ARG A 211 4.21 -12.09 20.75
N ILE A 212 3.05 -12.21 20.11
CA ILE A 212 2.70 -11.36 18.98
C ILE A 212 1.64 -10.34 19.38
N ILE A 213 1.88 -9.09 18.99
CA ILE A 213 0.90 -8.00 19.01
C ILE A 213 0.73 -7.58 17.55
N ALA A 214 -0.49 -7.56 17.06
CA ALA A 214 -0.79 -7.17 15.69
C ALA A 214 -1.90 -6.11 15.64
N SER A 215 -1.88 -5.33 14.55
CA SER A 215 -2.96 -4.41 14.22
C SER A 215 -3.58 -4.76 12.87
N ILE A 216 -4.90 -4.51 12.76
CA ILE A 216 -5.71 -4.68 11.55
C ILE A 216 -6.41 -3.37 11.20
N ASP A 217 -6.49 -3.08 9.90
CA ASP A 217 -7.31 -1.99 9.36
C ASP A 217 -8.31 -2.46 8.30
N HIS A 218 -7.99 -3.50 7.55
CA HIS A 218 -8.79 -4.00 6.45
C HIS A 218 -9.98 -4.81 6.96
N VAL A 219 -11.18 -4.48 6.46
CA VAL A 219 -12.44 -5.16 6.82
C VAL A 219 -12.35 -6.68 6.59
N ASN A 220 -11.81 -7.07 5.44
CA ASN A 220 -11.63 -8.49 5.07
C ASN A 220 -10.41 -9.18 5.72
N ALA A 221 -9.72 -8.58 6.69
CA ALA A 221 -8.55 -9.21 7.32
C ALA A 221 -8.84 -10.59 7.95
N PRO A 222 -9.99 -10.85 8.60
CA PRO A 222 -10.28 -12.18 9.14
C PRO A 222 -10.33 -13.30 8.09
N LEU A 223 -10.52 -12.96 6.80
CA LEU A 223 -10.52 -13.94 5.70
C LEU A 223 -9.13 -14.49 5.38
N LEU A 224 -8.07 -13.86 5.90
CA LEU A 224 -6.70 -14.30 5.68
C LEU A 224 -6.35 -15.57 6.48
N TRP A 225 -7.17 -15.95 7.46
CA TRP A 225 -6.82 -16.99 8.41
C TRP A 225 -7.71 -18.22 8.34
N ASP A 226 -7.05 -19.37 8.32
CA ASP A 226 -7.72 -20.65 8.51
C ASP A 226 -8.10 -20.86 9.97
N LYS A 227 -9.13 -21.70 10.20
CA LYS A 227 -9.57 -22.11 11.55
C LYS A 227 -8.42 -22.63 12.41
N LYS A 228 -7.47 -23.36 11.80
CA LYS A 228 -6.28 -23.86 12.50
C LYS A 228 -5.38 -22.70 12.94
N MET A 229 -5.07 -21.75 12.06
CA MET A 229 -4.19 -20.63 12.39
C MET A 229 -4.74 -19.80 13.56
N VAL A 230 -6.04 -19.48 13.53
CA VAL A 230 -6.66 -18.64 14.56
C VAL A 230 -6.66 -19.36 15.91
N HIS A 231 -7.14 -20.61 15.97
CA HIS A 231 -7.37 -21.29 17.23
C HIS A 231 -6.13 -21.98 17.82
N THR A 232 -5.22 -22.51 16.99
CA THR A 232 -4.09 -23.31 17.51
C THR A 232 -2.77 -22.57 17.52
N GLN A 233 -2.59 -21.58 16.63
CA GLN A 233 -1.28 -20.93 16.43
C GLN A 233 -1.25 -19.51 16.98
N PHE A 234 -2.13 -18.63 16.51
CA PHE A 234 -2.14 -17.24 16.93
C PHE A 234 -2.81 -17.00 18.28
N ASN A 235 -3.86 -17.77 18.61
CA ASN A 235 -4.63 -17.63 19.84
C ASN A 235 -4.98 -16.16 20.14
N TRP A 236 -5.63 -15.51 19.17
CA TRP A 236 -5.90 -14.07 19.19
C TRP A 236 -6.92 -13.66 20.26
N LEU A 237 -6.57 -12.64 21.04
CA LEU A 237 -7.50 -11.81 21.80
C LEU A 237 -7.78 -10.52 21.03
N TRP A 238 -9.05 -10.33 20.69
CA TRP A 238 -9.52 -9.19 19.92
C TRP A 238 -9.79 -7.99 20.84
N HIS A 239 -9.07 -6.89 20.61
CA HIS A 239 -9.27 -5.62 21.32
C HIS A 239 -9.78 -4.56 20.36
N HIS A 240 -10.94 -3.99 20.72
CA HIS A 240 -11.53 -2.87 19.99
C HIS A 240 -10.88 -1.55 20.43
N VAL A 241 -10.06 -0.98 19.55
CA VAL A 241 -9.24 0.21 19.82
C VAL A 241 -9.32 1.20 18.64
N PRO A 242 -10.45 1.89 18.45
CA PRO A 242 -10.56 2.99 17.49
C PRO A 242 -9.81 4.23 17.99
N THR A 243 -8.76 4.66 17.29
CA THR A 243 -7.99 5.86 17.64
C THR A 243 -8.46 7.11 16.91
N PHE A 244 -9.22 6.96 15.81
CA PHE A 244 -9.63 8.04 14.90
C PHE A 244 -8.47 8.88 14.33
N ALA A 245 -7.22 8.42 14.49
CA ALA A 245 -6.06 9.10 13.97
C ALA A 245 -5.96 8.92 12.45
N PRO A 246 -5.54 9.96 11.70
CA PRO A 246 -5.36 9.86 10.26
C PRO A 246 -4.23 8.89 9.90
N TYR A 247 -4.43 8.12 8.82
CA TYR A 247 -3.47 7.16 8.27
C TYR A 247 -2.33 7.86 7.51
N LYS A 248 -1.53 8.67 8.21
CA LYS A 248 -0.46 9.48 7.57
C LYS A 248 0.66 8.63 6.99
N VAL A 249 1.09 7.60 7.71
CA VAL A 249 2.23 6.77 7.30
C VAL A 249 1.77 5.59 6.45
N GLU A 250 0.66 4.94 6.81
CA GLU A 250 0.13 3.83 6.01
C GLU A 250 -0.38 4.33 4.64
N GLY A 251 -0.93 5.56 4.59
CA GLY A 251 -1.49 6.17 3.38
C GLY A 251 -0.47 6.52 2.29
N VAL A 252 0.83 6.65 2.61
CA VAL A 252 1.86 7.08 1.65
C VAL A 252 2.05 6.08 0.51
N PHE A 253 1.89 4.79 0.81
CA PHE A 253 2.15 3.71 -0.15
C PHE A 253 0.95 3.36 -1.01
N PHE A 254 -0.23 3.91 -0.71
CA PHE A 254 -1.40 3.70 -1.53
C PHE A 254 -1.36 4.61 -2.76
N PRO A 255 -1.61 4.08 -3.97
CA PRO A 255 -1.71 4.92 -5.15
C PRO A 255 -2.85 5.91 -4.98
N LEU A 256 -2.53 7.20 -5.06
CA LEU A 256 -3.52 8.27 -4.99
C LEU A 256 -4.42 8.18 -6.23
N VAL A 257 -5.65 7.69 -6.05
CA VAL A 257 -6.67 7.60 -7.11
C VAL A 257 -6.92 8.98 -7.75
N LEU A 258 -6.81 10.05 -6.96
CA LEU A 258 -6.95 11.43 -7.44
C LEU A 258 -5.71 11.93 -8.21
N ALA A 259 -4.52 11.38 -7.95
CA ALA A 259 -3.32 11.74 -8.72
C ALA A 259 -3.34 11.10 -10.12
N GLN A 260 -3.72 9.81 -10.20
CA GLN A 260 -3.79 9.07 -11.47
C GLN A 260 -4.99 9.45 -12.35
N GLY A 261 -6.08 9.94 -11.76
CA GLY A 261 -7.29 10.35 -12.49
C GLY A 261 -7.22 11.75 -13.09
N SER A 262 -6.18 12.53 -12.77
CA SER A 262 -6.11 13.93 -13.18
C SER A 262 -5.34 14.09 -14.48
N THR A 263 -6.08 14.36 -15.55
CA THR A 263 -5.52 14.78 -16.84
C THR A 263 -4.64 16.05 -16.71
N SER A 264 -4.85 16.84 -15.65
CA SER A 264 -4.06 18.03 -15.33
C SER A 264 -2.69 17.71 -14.71
N GLN A 265 -2.55 16.70 -13.84
CA GLN A 265 -1.23 16.32 -13.30
C GLN A 265 -0.42 15.52 -14.32
N THR A 266 -1.05 14.69 -15.15
CA THR A 266 -0.37 14.12 -16.31
C THR A 266 0.02 15.21 -17.31
N ALA A 267 -0.76 16.27 -17.48
CA ALA A 267 -0.36 17.42 -18.28
C ALA A 267 0.84 18.17 -17.68
N LYS A 268 0.84 18.50 -16.39
CA LYS A 268 2.00 19.13 -15.73
C LYS A 268 3.25 18.24 -15.76
N THR A 269 3.09 16.95 -15.50
CA THR A 269 4.18 15.97 -15.60
C THR A 269 4.67 15.89 -17.05
N ALA A 270 3.75 15.89 -18.02
CA ALA A 270 4.08 15.95 -19.44
C ALA A 270 4.81 17.26 -19.78
N ALA A 271 4.43 18.42 -19.22
CA ALA A 271 5.16 19.67 -19.42
C ALA A 271 6.60 19.57 -18.91
N ILE A 272 6.81 19.03 -17.70
CA ILE A 272 8.14 18.83 -17.11
C ILE A 272 8.97 17.86 -17.96
N VAL A 273 8.37 16.75 -18.38
CA VAL A 273 9.05 15.77 -19.25
C VAL A 273 9.39 16.42 -20.59
N LEU A 274 8.44 17.10 -21.25
CA LEU A 274 8.65 17.76 -22.54
C LEU A 274 9.74 18.85 -22.45
N GLN A 275 9.83 19.60 -21.35
CA GLN A 275 10.93 20.56 -21.11
C GLN A 275 12.31 19.89 -21.04
N SER A 276 12.38 18.64 -20.59
CA SER A 276 13.62 17.86 -20.54
C SER A 276 14.02 17.25 -21.89
N LEU A 277 13.09 17.18 -22.84
CA LEU A 277 13.33 16.63 -24.17
C LEU A 277 14.03 17.63 -25.09
N THR A 278 14.64 17.10 -26.16
CA THR A 278 15.26 17.92 -27.21
C THR A 278 14.22 18.82 -27.90
N PRO A 279 14.61 20.01 -28.39
CA PRO A 279 13.68 20.93 -29.07
C PRO A 279 13.04 20.29 -30.31
N ASN A 280 13.75 19.39 -31.00
CA ASN A 280 13.19 18.65 -32.13
C ASN A 280 12.09 17.68 -31.67
N ALA A 281 12.29 16.95 -30.57
CA ALA A 281 11.26 16.09 -30.00
C ALA A 281 10.04 16.90 -29.53
N GLN A 282 10.25 18.05 -28.89
CA GLN A 282 9.15 18.96 -28.52
C GLN A 282 8.34 19.40 -29.74
N ASN A 283 8.99 19.74 -30.85
CA ASN A 283 8.32 20.14 -32.08
C ASN A 283 7.57 18.98 -32.76
N VAL A 284 8.10 17.76 -32.73
CA VAL A 284 7.37 16.56 -33.19
C VAL A 284 6.12 16.33 -32.34
N PHE A 285 6.21 16.51 -31.01
CA PHE A 285 5.06 16.44 -30.12
C PHE A 285 4.02 17.54 -30.41
N LYS A 286 4.46 18.77 -30.73
CA LYS A 286 3.57 19.87 -31.14
C LYS A 286 2.76 19.54 -32.39
N ILE A 287 3.38 18.95 -33.42
CA ILE A 287 2.67 18.51 -34.64
C ILE A 287 1.56 17.52 -34.28
N LEU A 288 1.89 16.53 -33.43
CA LEU A 288 0.95 15.50 -33.02
C LEU A 288 -0.23 16.10 -32.22
N ALA A 289 0.06 17.04 -31.31
CA ALA A 289 -0.95 17.74 -30.54
C ALA A 289 -1.84 18.66 -31.40
N GLU A 290 -1.28 19.39 -32.38
CA GLU A 290 -2.03 20.20 -33.35
C GLU A 290 -2.97 19.33 -34.21
N TYR A 291 -2.50 18.16 -34.64
CA TYR A 291 -3.31 17.20 -35.39
C TYR A 291 -4.48 16.67 -34.56
N GLN A 292 -4.22 16.26 -33.31
CA GLN A 292 -5.26 15.75 -32.41
C GLN A 292 -6.30 16.83 -32.03
N LEU A 293 -5.92 18.11 -32.01
CA LEU A 293 -6.87 19.21 -31.78
C LEU A 293 -7.69 19.58 -33.02
N SER A 294 -7.14 19.38 -34.22
CA SER A 294 -7.85 19.65 -35.48
C SER A 294 -8.83 18.53 -35.86
N HIS A 295 -8.57 17.29 -35.43
CA HIS A 295 -9.42 16.12 -35.70
C HIS A 295 -9.85 15.44 -34.39
N PRO A 296 -10.81 16.03 -33.63
CA PRO A 296 -11.25 15.47 -32.35
C PRO A 296 -12.03 14.15 -32.48
N ASP A 297 -12.56 13.86 -33.67
CA ASP A 297 -13.37 12.67 -33.97
C ASP A 297 -12.54 11.47 -34.46
N GLU A 298 -11.26 11.67 -34.80
CA GLU A 298 -10.36 10.60 -35.24
C GLU A 298 -9.49 10.06 -34.09
N ASP A 299 -9.28 8.74 -34.06
CA ASP A 299 -8.69 8.03 -32.91
C ASP A 299 -7.16 8.22 -32.72
N GLY A 300 -6.54 9.10 -33.52
CA GLY A 300 -5.12 9.47 -33.44
C GLY A 300 -4.49 9.71 -34.82
N MET A 301 -3.24 10.17 -34.83
CA MET A 301 -2.48 10.43 -36.07
C MET A 301 -1.77 9.18 -36.58
N PRO A 302 -1.86 8.82 -37.87
CA PRO A 302 -1.05 7.75 -38.46
C PRO A 302 0.44 8.05 -38.37
N THR A 303 1.27 7.01 -38.18
CA THR A 303 2.74 7.16 -38.11
C THR A 303 3.34 7.75 -39.39
N ASP A 304 2.75 7.44 -40.54
CA ASP A 304 3.23 7.86 -41.85
C ASP A 304 2.98 9.36 -42.10
N ASP A 305 1.85 9.86 -41.61
CA ASP A 305 1.50 11.28 -41.68
C ASP A 305 2.39 12.09 -40.72
N LEU A 306 2.64 11.57 -39.51
CA LEU A 306 3.55 12.22 -38.56
C LEU A 306 4.97 12.30 -39.15
N TYR A 307 5.43 11.23 -39.80
CA TYR A 307 6.74 11.22 -40.45
C TYR A 307 6.82 12.24 -41.60
N SER A 308 5.79 12.30 -42.44
CA SER A 308 5.72 13.24 -43.56
C SER A 308 5.73 14.70 -43.06
N ALA A 309 4.88 15.03 -42.09
CA ALA A 309 4.82 16.37 -41.50
C ALA A 309 6.12 16.76 -40.76
N SER A 310 6.73 15.81 -40.04
CA SER A 310 8.00 16.04 -39.33
C SER A 310 9.18 16.25 -40.28
N ARG A 311 9.15 15.58 -41.44
CA ARG A 311 10.17 15.71 -42.49
C ARG A 311 10.03 17.02 -43.27
N GLU A 312 8.81 17.44 -43.59
CA GLU A 312 8.53 18.73 -44.24
C GLU A 312 9.02 19.93 -43.41
N ARG A 313 8.90 19.84 -42.08
CA ARG A 313 9.39 20.87 -41.15
C ARG A 313 10.84 20.66 -40.68
N PHE A 314 11.57 19.70 -41.27
CA PHE A 314 12.97 19.38 -40.98
C PHE A 314 13.28 19.00 -39.52
N PHE A 315 12.31 18.47 -38.76
CA PHE A 315 12.53 18.05 -37.36
C PHE A 315 13.19 16.67 -37.24
N VAL A 316 13.07 15.84 -38.27
CA VAL A 316 13.55 14.45 -38.29
C VAL A 316 14.30 14.17 -39.59
N SER A 317 15.44 13.50 -39.51
CA SER A 317 16.29 13.16 -40.67
C SER A 317 16.02 11.77 -41.25
N SER A 318 15.54 10.83 -40.43
CA SER A 318 15.25 9.44 -40.83
C SER A 318 14.12 8.83 -40.01
N GLN A 319 13.45 7.81 -40.52
CA GLN A 319 12.45 7.04 -39.77
C GLN A 319 13.01 6.49 -38.44
N VAL A 320 14.30 6.17 -38.40
CA VAL A 320 14.97 5.67 -37.19
C VAL A 320 14.98 6.74 -36.08
N THR A 321 15.23 8.00 -36.44
CA THR A 321 15.19 9.11 -35.48
C THR A 321 13.78 9.39 -34.97
N LEU A 322 12.75 9.25 -35.82
CA LEU A 322 11.35 9.34 -35.38
C LEU A 322 11.01 8.22 -34.39
N ASN A 323 11.38 6.98 -34.70
CA ASN A 323 11.12 5.84 -33.83
C ASN A 323 11.82 5.98 -32.48
N SER A 324 13.01 6.60 -32.43
CA SER A 324 13.69 6.92 -31.17
C SER A 324 12.87 7.88 -30.32
N HIS A 325 12.36 8.97 -30.90
CA HIS A 325 11.49 9.92 -30.20
C HIS A 325 10.14 9.29 -29.78
N LEU A 326 9.55 8.43 -30.63
CA LEU A 326 8.32 7.72 -30.28
C LEU A 326 8.52 6.72 -29.13
N THR A 327 9.69 6.08 -29.07
CA THR A 327 10.04 5.18 -27.96
C THR A 327 10.18 5.99 -26.67
N GLU A 328 10.86 7.13 -26.72
CA GLU A 328 10.98 8.06 -25.60
C GLU A 328 9.61 8.57 -25.12
N PHE A 329 8.71 8.96 -26.03
CA PHE A 329 7.35 9.35 -25.66
C PHE A 329 6.53 8.21 -25.04
N LYS A 330 6.78 6.97 -25.47
CA LYS A 330 6.10 5.78 -24.95
C LYS A 330 6.61 5.40 -23.56
N ASP A 331 7.92 5.50 -23.33
CA ASP A 331 8.57 5.23 -22.05
C ASP A 331 8.11 6.23 -20.97
N HIS A 332 7.81 7.47 -21.37
CA HIS A 332 7.24 8.50 -20.50
C HIS A 332 5.69 8.50 -20.46
N GLU A 333 5.04 7.48 -21.04
CA GLU A 333 3.58 7.34 -21.11
C GLU A 333 2.83 8.55 -21.74
N LEU A 334 3.53 9.38 -22.53
CA LEU A 334 2.97 10.57 -23.17
C LEU A 334 2.09 10.22 -24.38
N VAL A 335 2.41 9.14 -25.07
CA VAL A 335 1.69 8.70 -26.28
C VAL A 335 1.29 7.24 -26.12
N LYS A 336 0.03 6.93 -26.44
CA LYS A 336 -0.48 5.57 -26.55
C LYS A 336 -0.71 5.23 -28.01
N THR A 337 -0.23 4.06 -28.40
CA THR A 337 -0.48 3.50 -29.73
C THR A 337 -1.85 2.80 -29.72
N LYS A 338 -2.81 3.31 -30.48
CA LYS A 338 -4.06 2.62 -30.77
C LYS A 338 -4.00 2.04 -32.19
N ARG A 339 -4.60 0.87 -32.39
CA ARG A 339 -4.79 0.32 -33.74
C ARG A 339 -6.18 0.67 -34.21
N ASN A 340 -6.27 1.37 -35.35
CA ASN A 340 -7.55 1.67 -35.99
C ASN A 340 -8.18 0.40 -36.56
N SER A 341 -9.47 0.49 -36.95
CA SER A 341 -10.21 -0.59 -37.64
C SER A 341 -9.51 -1.07 -38.92
N ASP A 342 -8.69 -0.22 -39.53
CA ASP A 342 -7.91 -0.51 -40.75
C ASP A 342 -6.55 -1.16 -40.48
N GLY A 343 -6.22 -1.44 -39.21
CA GLY A 343 -4.97 -2.10 -38.81
C GLY A 343 -3.74 -1.21 -38.78
N GLN A 344 -3.86 0.07 -39.14
CA GLN A 344 -2.79 1.06 -39.02
C GLN A 344 -2.56 1.49 -37.57
N GLU A 345 -1.29 1.70 -37.22
CA GLU A 345 -0.90 2.17 -35.89
C GLU A 345 -1.07 3.69 -35.81
N CYS A 346 -1.99 4.14 -34.97
CA CYS A 346 -2.29 5.54 -34.72
C CYS A 346 -1.78 5.95 -33.34
N LEU A 347 -1.22 7.15 -33.29
CA LEU A 347 -0.64 7.74 -32.09
C LEU A 347 -1.67 8.67 -31.47
N ASN A 348 -1.99 8.44 -30.20
CA ASN A 348 -2.97 9.21 -29.45
C ASN A 348 -2.38 9.69 -28.12
N ILE A 349 -2.46 10.98 -27.84
CA ILE A 349 -2.10 11.53 -26.53
C ILE A 349 -3.28 11.30 -25.58
N PRO A 350 -3.11 10.59 -24.46
CA PRO A 350 -4.16 10.30 -23.49
C PRO A 350 -4.48 11.52 -22.61
N LEU A 351 -4.70 12.69 -23.23
CA LEU A 351 -5.04 13.94 -22.58
C LEU A 351 -6.33 14.52 -23.18
N SER A 352 -7.10 15.23 -22.35
CA SER A 352 -8.29 15.99 -22.77
C SER A 352 -7.86 17.15 -23.68
N SER A 353 -8.71 17.53 -24.63
CA SER A 353 -8.49 18.66 -25.53
C SER A 353 -8.16 19.97 -24.79
N ASP A 354 -8.80 20.23 -23.65
CA ASP A 354 -8.55 21.44 -22.85
C ASP A 354 -7.16 21.45 -22.22
N ALA A 355 -6.72 20.32 -21.66
CA ALA A 355 -5.36 20.15 -21.12
C ALA A 355 -4.29 20.21 -22.21
N LEU A 356 -4.55 19.66 -23.41
CA LEU A 356 -3.65 19.76 -24.56
C LEU A 356 -3.45 21.20 -25.02
N ARG A 357 -4.52 22.01 -25.02
CA ARG A 357 -4.42 23.45 -25.34
C ARG A 357 -3.57 24.20 -24.32
N GLN A 358 -3.73 23.91 -23.03
CA GLN A 358 -2.90 24.51 -21.98
C GLN A 358 -1.43 24.11 -22.15
N LEU A 359 -1.13 22.84 -22.43
CA LEU A 359 0.24 22.39 -22.68
C LEU A 359 0.89 23.07 -23.87
N LEU A 360 0.15 23.26 -24.98
CA LEU A 360 0.67 23.95 -26.14
C LEU A 360 0.96 25.43 -25.85
N LEU A 361 0.18 26.08 -24.98
CA LEU A 361 0.46 27.44 -24.53
C LEU A 361 1.73 27.50 -23.68
N ASP A 362 1.90 26.55 -22.76
CA ASP A 362 3.08 26.49 -21.87
C ASP A 362 4.38 26.15 -22.63
N LEU A 363 4.30 25.38 -23.73
CA LEU A 363 5.46 25.03 -24.58
C LEU A 363 5.84 26.13 -25.59
N ASN A 364 4.99 27.15 -25.75
CA ASN A 364 5.23 28.30 -26.62
C ASN A 364 5.73 29.53 -25.85
N GLN A 365 5.73 29.46 -24.51
CA GLN A 365 6.48 30.37 -23.64
C GLN A 365 7.92 29.89 -23.51
#